data_AF-A0A8T5LSM5-F1
#
_entry.id   AF-A0A8T5LSM5-F1
#
_cell.length_a   1.000
_cell.length_b   1.000
_cell.length_c   1.000
_cell.angle_alpha   90.00
_cell.angle_beta   90.00
_cell.angle_gamma   90.00
#
_symmetry.space_group_name_H-M   'P 1'
#
loop_
_entity.id
_entity.type
_entity.pdbx_description
1 polymer ?
#
loop_
_entity_poly.entity_id
_entity_poly.type
_entity_poly.pdbx_seq_one_letter_code
_entity_poly.pdbx_strand_id
1 'polypeptide(L)'
;MDTKLLEDIGLTKGEIAVYFALLELGSSTVTPIVDKSKVSSSKVYLILDRLINKGLASFVIKENTKYFEAAPPVRILDLVKERKANIEQQEQDLKEIIPELELRQKLQELKSEAHVFKGNKGFKTAFRDIITILKPGERLLVMGISKFDPEFRRMIVNFHQDRAKARIHADILLNFAAKTVGEELALIPKTNIRYLPGNVVTPGVFLIYSNKTLISLPNERTFFRIENQDATDSFRAYFNTLWDQKISAFEGNDATTFFDNILTDLKPSEEYYVLNGNTGIEPSLTDYFKDYHKKRHEKGIKVNLLLNHSMRHLSENLALEPAELKFLPPDFKSPLQMTFYGDKLYISLWSKKPIGFLIQRKDVVDAFRTYFDHLWKQDTMVLSGKEGIVSLCEEVLKENKDLYLIGANSAITKTHPKYFQEWDKKRAEQGIRRHHLSTEDTKGSDFNSLPNSEVHYLPKEFKSPMVIWVFANKVAHVLWDDMIVFLVDNQKIADDYRKYFGLLKNQSHPA
;
A
#
# COMPACT_ATOMS: atom_id res chain seq x y z
N MET A 1 47.91 -50.83 12.44
CA MET A 1 48.04 -49.97 11.24
C MET A 1 46.63 -49.60 10.80
N ASP A 2 46.38 -48.35 10.41
CA ASP A 2 45.06 -47.95 9.92
C ASP A 2 44.84 -48.52 8.51
N THR A 3 43.93 -49.49 8.38
CA THR A 3 43.62 -50.15 7.10
C THR A 3 42.56 -49.42 6.31
N LYS A 4 41.92 -48.39 6.89
CA LYS A 4 40.81 -47.67 6.26
C LYS A 4 41.22 -47.00 4.96
N LEU A 5 42.44 -46.47 4.90
CA LEU A 5 42.97 -45.85 3.67
C LEU A 5 43.09 -46.84 2.52
N LEU A 6 43.46 -48.09 2.80
CA LEU A 6 43.56 -49.15 1.78
C LEU A 6 42.16 -49.60 1.30
N GLU A 7 41.16 -49.55 2.19
CA GLU A 7 39.76 -49.78 1.82
C GLU A 7 39.24 -48.65 0.92
N ASP A 8 39.51 -47.40 1.28
CA ASP A 8 39.06 -46.21 0.52
C ASP A 8 39.60 -46.19 -0.91
N ILE A 9 40.83 -46.69 -1.13
CA ILE A 9 41.44 -46.79 -2.47
C ILE A 9 41.01 -48.04 -3.25
N GLY A 10 40.18 -48.93 -2.67
CA GLY A 10 39.50 -50.01 -3.40
C GLY A 10 40.00 -51.43 -3.10
N LEU A 11 40.72 -51.65 -2.00
CA LEU A 11 41.02 -52.99 -1.51
C LEU A 11 39.94 -53.48 -0.53
N THR A 12 39.54 -54.74 -0.66
CA THR A 12 38.63 -55.36 0.32
C THR A 12 39.38 -55.76 1.59
N LYS A 13 38.66 -55.90 2.70
CA LYS A 13 39.25 -56.38 3.97
C LYS A 13 39.98 -57.72 3.84
N GLY A 14 39.49 -58.62 2.98
CA GLY A 14 40.14 -59.89 2.69
C GLY A 14 41.43 -59.74 1.87
N GLU A 15 41.44 -58.82 0.89
CA GLU A 15 42.63 -58.49 0.11
C GLU A 15 43.73 -57.86 0.98
N ILE A 16 43.36 -56.95 1.88
CA ILE A 16 44.29 -56.32 2.83
C ILE A 16 44.90 -57.38 3.75
N ALA A 17 44.09 -58.29 4.29
CA ALA A 17 44.56 -59.34 5.19
C ALA A 17 45.54 -60.31 4.51
N VAL A 18 45.27 -60.71 3.25
CA VAL A 18 46.15 -61.59 2.48
C VAL A 18 47.42 -60.86 2.05
N TYR A 19 47.33 -59.60 1.62
CA TYR A 19 48.50 -58.79 1.24
C TYR A 19 49.45 -58.58 2.43
N PHE A 20 48.93 -58.32 3.63
CA PHE A 20 49.76 -58.20 4.83
C PHE A 20 50.38 -59.53 5.24
N ALA A 21 49.64 -60.64 5.12
CA ALA A 21 50.21 -61.96 5.37
C ALA A 21 51.39 -62.26 4.43
N LEU A 22 51.31 -61.88 3.14
CA LEU A 22 52.42 -62.00 2.20
C LEU A 22 53.61 -61.10 2.53
N LEU A 23 53.37 -59.86 2.99
CA LEU A 23 54.45 -58.96 3.42
C LEU A 23 55.21 -59.51 4.64
N GLU A 24 54.51 -60.19 5.56
CA GLU A 24 55.11 -60.76 6.77
C GLU A 24 55.80 -62.11 6.53
N LEU A 25 55.21 -62.97 5.70
CA LEU A 25 55.73 -64.31 5.41
C LEU A 25 56.84 -64.31 4.34
N GLY A 26 56.86 -63.30 3.48
CA GLY A 26 57.64 -63.32 2.25
C GLY A 26 57.07 -64.33 1.24
N SER A 27 57.96 -64.94 0.44
CA SER A 27 57.58 -65.92 -0.58
C SER A 27 57.05 -67.22 0.06
N SER A 28 55.75 -67.48 -0.08
CA SER A 28 55.06 -68.55 0.65
C SER A 28 54.04 -69.31 -0.21
N THR A 29 53.78 -70.57 0.13
CA THR A 29 52.65 -71.34 -0.41
C THR A 29 51.33 -70.90 0.25
N VAL A 30 50.20 -71.41 -0.25
CA VAL A 30 48.86 -70.97 0.18
C VAL A 30 48.55 -71.34 1.64
N THR A 31 49.02 -72.48 2.14
CA THR A 31 48.68 -72.94 3.50
C THR A 31 49.15 -71.96 4.58
N PRO A 32 50.43 -71.52 4.62
CA PRO A 32 50.84 -70.49 5.58
C PRO A 32 50.12 -69.15 5.41
N ILE A 33 49.75 -68.78 4.17
CA ILE A 33 49.00 -67.55 3.90
C ILE A 33 47.59 -67.63 4.52
N VAL A 34 46.91 -68.78 4.39
CA VAL A 34 45.59 -69.02 5.00
C VAL A 34 45.66 -68.88 6.52
N ASP A 35 46.63 -69.55 7.14
CA ASP A 35 46.79 -69.53 8.60
C ASP A 35 47.11 -68.13 9.13
N LYS A 36 47.94 -67.38 8.41
CA LYS A 36 48.38 -66.04 8.79
C LYS A 36 47.33 -64.96 8.55
N SER A 37 46.68 -64.98 7.38
CA SER A 37 45.65 -64.00 7.01
C SER A 37 44.31 -64.24 7.70
N LYS A 38 44.08 -65.44 8.25
CA LYS A 38 42.79 -65.91 8.81
C LYS A 38 41.63 -65.85 7.80
N VAL A 39 41.93 -65.83 6.50
CA VAL A 39 40.94 -65.90 5.42
C VAL A 39 40.78 -67.37 5.00
N SER A 40 39.54 -67.81 4.75
CA SER A 40 39.27 -69.20 4.36
C SER A 40 40.03 -69.60 3.10
N SER A 41 40.56 -70.82 3.07
CA SER A 41 41.32 -71.38 1.93
C SER A 41 40.61 -71.26 0.58
N SER A 42 39.28 -71.40 0.57
CA SER A 42 38.43 -71.21 -0.62
C SER A 42 38.46 -69.79 -1.20
N LYS A 43 38.76 -68.77 -0.39
CA LYS A 43 38.81 -67.35 -0.80
C LYS A 43 40.22 -66.87 -1.08
N VAL A 44 41.24 -67.45 -0.45
CA VAL A 44 42.63 -67.01 -0.60
C VAL A 44 43.12 -67.12 -2.05
N TYR A 45 42.80 -68.19 -2.77
CA TYR A 45 43.15 -68.31 -4.19
C TYR A 45 42.56 -67.18 -5.05
N LEU A 46 41.28 -66.86 -4.86
CA LEU A 46 40.61 -65.77 -5.59
C LEU A 46 41.19 -64.40 -5.22
N ILE A 47 41.54 -64.21 -3.94
CA ILE A 47 42.13 -62.96 -3.46
C ILE A 47 43.55 -62.79 -4.01
N LEU A 48 44.35 -63.85 -4.02
CA LEU A 48 45.69 -63.82 -4.61
C LEU A 48 45.63 -63.46 -6.09
N ASP A 49 44.69 -64.06 -6.84
CA ASP A 49 44.49 -63.72 -8.25
C ASP A 49 44.11 -62.25 -8.45
N ARG A 50 43.19 -61.71 -7.63
CA ARG A 50 42.83 -60.29 -7.65
C ARG A 50 44.02 -59.38 -7.29
N LEU A 51 44.81 -59.75 -6.29
CA LEU A 51 46.00 -59.00 -5.90
C LEU A 51 47.06 -59.02 -7.01
N ILE A 52 47.23 -60.15 -7.71
CA ILE A 52 48.10 -60.26 -8.89
C ILE A 52 47.61 -59.36 -10.02
N ASN A 53 46.31 -59.41 -10.34
CA ASN A 53 45.71 -58.56 -11.37
C ASN A 53 45.81 -57.06 -11.02
N LYS A 54 45.78 -56.72 -9.73
CA LYS A 54 46.02 -55.36 -9.20
C LYS A 54 47.51 -54.98 -9.12
N GLY A 55 48.43 -55.87 -9.50
CA GLY A 55 49.89 -55.65 -9.42
C GLY A 55 50.45 -55.61 -7.99
N LEU A 56 49.69 -56.09 -7.01
CA LEU A 56 50.04 -56.10 -5.59
C LEU A 56 50.61 -57.44 -5.10
N ALA A 57 50.54 -58.50 -5.91
CA ALA A 57 51.19 -59.77 -5.61
C ALA A 57 51.77 -60.39 -6.89
N SER A 58 52.73 -61.29 -6.73
CA SER A 58 53.29 -62.12 -7.79
C SER A 58 53.45 -63.56 -7.30
N PHE A 59 53.81 -64.46 -8.20
CA PHE A 59 54.20 -65.80 -7.80
C PHE A 59 55.40 -66.28 -8.62
N VAL A 60 56.17 -67.19 -8.01
CA VAL A 60 57.26 -67.94 -8.63
C VAL A 60 57.00 -69.43 -8.48
N ILE A 61 57.43 -70.23 -9.45
CA ILE A 61 57.30 -71.69 -9.40
C ILE A 61 58.65 -72.27 -8.97
N LYS A 62 58.68 -72.97 -7.84
CA LYS A 62 59.85 -73.72 -7.36
C LYS A 62 59.43 -75.17 -7.18
N GLU A 63 60.17 -76.11 -7.77
CA GLU A 63 59.90 -77.55 -7.67
C GLU A 63 58.42 -77.89 -7.95
N ASN A 64 57.88 -77.34 -9.04
CA ASN A 64 56.49 -77.51 -9.48
C ASN A 64 55.40 -76.97 -8.53
N THR A 65 55.78 -76.16 -7.52
CA THR A 65 54.87 -75.54 -6.54
C THR A 65 54.88 -74.02 -6.67
N LYS A 66 53.70 -73.38 -6.62
CA LYS A 66 53.57 -71.92 -6.66
C LYS A 66 53.83 -71.30 -5.27
N TYR A 67 54.79 -70.38 -5.23
CA TYR A 67 55.07 -69.52 -4.09
C TYR A 67 54.63 -68.10 -4.42
N PHE A 68 53.72 -67.55 -3.62
CA PHE A 68 53.20 -66.21 -3.76
C PHE A 68 53.99 -65.24 -2.91
N GLU A 69 54.16 -64.02 -3.40
CA GLU A 69 54.87 -62.96 -2.69
C GLU A 69 54.16 -61.62 -2.91
N ALA A 70 54.29 -60.72 -1.93
CA ALA A 70 53.76 -59.37 -2.06
C ALA A 70 54.64 -58.55 -3.02
N ALA A 71 54.01 -57.81 -3.93
CA ALA A 71 54.72 -56.79 -4.70
C ALA A 71 55.14 -55.63 -3.76
N PRO A 72 56.19 -54.86 -4.13
CA PRO A 72 56.66 -53.75 -3.31
C PRO A 72 55.53 -52.76 -2.97
N PRO A 73 55.38 -52.31 -1.70
CA PRO A 73 54.27 -51.44 -1.27
C PRO A 73 54.09 -50.15 -2.08
N VAL A 74 55.15 -49.66 -2.72
CA VAL A 74 55.07 -48.50 -3.63
C VAL A 74 54.06 -48.71 -4.78
N ARG A 75 53.82 -49.96 -5.18
CA ARG A 75 52.83 -50.35 -6.21
C ARG A 75 51.39 -50.01 -5.81
N ILE A 76 51.10 -49.83 -4.52
CA ILE A 76 49.78 -49.39 -4.05
C ILE A 76 49.43 -47.99 -4.61
N LEU A 77 50.43 -47.14 -4.87
CA LEU A 77 50.22 -45.84 -5.49
C LEU A 77 49.72 -45.94 -6.94
N ASP A 78 50.04 -47.03 -7.64
CA ASP A 78 49.61 -47.23 -9.02
C ASP A 78 48.08 -47.42 -9.10
N LEU A 79 47.46 -48.04 -8.08
CA LEU A 79 45.99 -48.15 -7.97
C LEU A 79 45.30 -46.78 -7.89
N VAL A 80 45.89 -45.84 -7.15
CA VAL A 80 45.34 -44.48 -7.01
C VAL A 80 45.47 -43.72 -8.33
N LYS A 81 46.60 -43.87 -9.03
CA LYS A 81 46.84 -43.23 -10.33
C LYS A 81 45.87 -43.76 -11.39
N GLU A 82 45.71 -45.07 -11.48
CA GLU A 82 44.79 -45.71 -12.42
C GLU A 82 43.35 -45.27 -12.16
N ARG A 83 42.92 -45.25 -10.89
CA ARG A 83 41.60 -44.77 -10.52
C ARG A 83 41.39 -43.29 -10.85
N LYS A 84 42.40 -42.44 -10.63
CA LYS A 84 42.34 -41.02 -11.00
C LYS A 84 42.16 -40.86 -12.51
N ALA A 85 42.95 -41.58 -13.31
CA ALA A 85 42.82 -41.56 -14.77
C ALA A 85 41.44 -42.03 -15.25
N ASN A 86 40.91 -43.10 -14.64
CA ASN A 86 39.56 -43.59 -14.97
C ASN A 86 38.47 -42.56 -14.63
N ILE A 87 38.58 -41.86 -13.50
CA ILE A 87 37.63 -40.80 -13.11
C ILE A 87 37.73 -39.61 -14.08
N GLU A 88 38.94 -39.19 -14.44
CA GLU A 88 39.16 -38.12 -15.41
C GLU A 88 38.56 -38.48 -16.78
N GLN A 89 38.70 -39.73 -17.23
CA GLN A 89 38.09 -40.21 -18.47
C GLN A 89 36.56 -40.20 -18.38
N GLN A 90 35.98 -40.72 -17.28
CA GLN A 90 34.53 -40.70 -17.07
C GLN A 90 33.96 -39.27 -17.08
N GLU A 91 34.71 -38.30 -16.55
CA GLU A 91 34.31 -36.89 -16.61
C GLU A 91 34.28 -36.37 -18.05
N GLN A 92 35.24 -36.75 -18.90
CA GLN A 92 35.24 -36.38 -20.31
C GLN A 92 34.08 -37.04 -21.06
N ASP A 93 33.87 -38.35 -20.87
CA ASP A 93 32.77 -39.08 -21.50
C ASP A 93 31.40 -38.46 -21.12
N LEU A 94 31.25 -38.05 -19.86
CA LEU A 94 30.04 -37.36 -19.40
C LEU A 94 29.87 -35.99 -20.06
N LYS A 95 30.95 -35.23 -20.27
CA LYS A 95 30.88 -33.93 -20.98
C LYS A 95 30.42 -34.08 -22.43
N GLU A 96 30.72 -35.21 -23.07
CA GLU A 96 30.24 -35.50 -24.43
C GLU A 96 28.76 -35.90 -24.47
N ILE A 97 28.27 -36.60 -23.44
CA ILE A 97 26.89 -37.09 -23.38
C ILE A 97 25.92 -36.00 -22.85
N ILE A 98 26.38 -35.08 -21.99
CA ILE A 98 25.53 -34.00 -21.44
C ILE A 98 24.79 -33.21 -22.52
N PRO A 99 25.41 -32.74 -23.62
CA PRO A 99 24.72 -32.05 -24.70
C PRO A 99 23.58 -32.88 -25.33
N GLU A 100 23.74 -34.19 -25.46
CA GLU A 100 22.69 -35.07 -25.97
C GLU A 100 21.52 -35.18 -24.97
N LEU A 101 21.82 -35.29 -23.68
CA LEU A 101 20.81 -35.29 -22.62
C LEU A 101 20.04 -33.97 -22.55
N GLU A 102 20.73 -32.84 -22.68
CA GLU A 102 20.12 -31.51 -22.79
C GLU A 102 19.22 -31.38 -24.03
N LEU A 103 19.63 -31.96 -25.17
CA LEU A 103 18.83 -31.98 -26.39
C LEU A 103 17.56 -32.84 -26.22
N ARG A 104 17.68 -34.04 -25.62
CA ARG A 104 16.53 -34.89 -25.30
C ARG A 104 15.57 -34.21 -24.34
N GLN A 105 16.08 -33.49 -23.34
CA GLN A 105 15.27 -32.67 -22.45
C GLN A 105 14.53 -31.57 -23.22
N LYS A 106 15.21 -30.80 -24.08
CA LYS A 106 14.57 -29.77 -24.92
C LYS A 106 13.45 -30.33 -25.80
N LEU A 107 13.64 -31.52 -26.38
CA LEU A 107 12.62 -32.19 -27.20
C LEU A 107 11.40 -32.62 -26.37
N GLN A 108 11.57 -32.88 -25.07
CA GLN A 108 10.47 -33.18 -24.16
C GLN A 108 9.79 -31.91 -23.63
N GLU A 109 10.55 -30.84 -23.38
CA GLU A 109 10.02 -29.51 -23.01
C GLU A 109 9.14 -28.92 -24.12
N LEU A 110 9.48 -29.16 -25.40
CA LEU A 110 8.59 -28.84 -26.54
C LEU A 110 7.22 -29.54 -26.47
N LYS A 111 7.08 -30.64 -25.69
CA LYS A 111 5.80 -31.32 -25.45
C LYS A 111 5.13 -30.90 -24.14
N SER A 112 5.82 -30.21 -23.25
CA SER A 112 5.29 -29.82 -21.94
C SER A 112 5.24 -28.30 -21.83
N GLU A 113 4.11 -27.74 -22.24
CA GLU A 113 3.87 -26.29 -22.21
C GLU A 113 3.73 -25.72 -20.78
N ALA A 114 3.68 -26.56 -19.74
CA ALA A 114 3.48 -26.14 -18.35
C ALA A 114 4.31 -26.96 -17.35
N HIS A 115 5.10 -26.27 -16.50
CA HIS A 115 5.93 -26.86 -15.45
C HIS A 115 5.46 -26.42 -14.06
N VAL A 116 5.48 -27.32 -13.08
CA VAL A 116 5.13 -27.03 -11.67
C VAL A 116 6.35 -27.13 -10.78
N PHE A 117 6.64 -26.06 -10.05
CA PHE A 117 7.72 -25.97 -9.07
C PHE A 117 7.13 -25.81 -7.67
N LYS A 118 7.67 -26.54 -6.67
CA LYS A 118 7.17 -26.51 -5.29
C LYS A 118 8.24 -26.15 -4.27
N GLY A 119 7.85 -25.37 -3.27
CA GLY A 119 8.66 -24.99 -2.11
C GLY A 119 9.84 -24.06 -2.43
N ASN A 120 10.73 -23.86 -1.46
CA ASN A 120 11.85 -22.91 -1.57
C ASN A 120 12.85 -23.28 -2.67
N LYS A 121 13.05 -24.58 -2.94
CA LYS A 121 13.86 -25.03 -4.08
C LYS A 121 13.17 -24.69 -5.40
N GLY A 122 11.86 -24.92 -5.50
CA GLY A 122 11.06 -24.55 -6.66
C GLY A 122 11.13 -23.06 -6.98
N PHE A 123 11.05 -22.19 -5.96
CA PHE A 123 11.27 -20.75 -6.10
C PHE A 123 12.62 -20.45 -6.74
N LYS A 124 13.72 -21.00 -6.19
CA LYS A 124 15.07 -20.73 -6.70
C LYS A 124 15.21 -21.12 -8.18
N THR A 125 14.67 -22.26 -8.57
CA THR A 125 14.71 -22.72 -9.96
C THR A 125 13.88 -21.83 -10.87
N ALA A 126 12.61 -21.60 -10.52
CA ALA A 126 11.68 -20.84 -11.37
C ALA A 126 12.10 -19.37 -11.55
N PHE A 127 12.59 -18.71 -10.50
CA PHE A 127 12.99 -17.31 -10.56
C PHE A 127 14.38 -17.12 -11.18
N ARG A 128 15.31 -18.08 -11.03
CA ARG A 128 16.62 -18.02 -11.69
C ARG A 128 16.48 -18.09 -13.22
N ASP A 129 15.50 -18.83 -13.72
CA ASP A 129 15.18 -18.92 -15.15
C ASP A 129 14.95 -17.53 -15.76
N ILE A 130 14.22 -16.66 -15.06
CA ILE A 130 13.92 -15.28 -15.50
C ILE A 130 15.23 -14.49 -15.73
N ILE A 131 16.16 -14.53 -14.79
CA ILE A 131 17.44 -13.81 -14.87
C ILE A 131 18.35 -14.42 -15.95
N THR A 132 18.23 -15.72 -16.20
CA THR A 132 19.05 -16.44 -17.18
C THR A 132 18.57 -16.17 -18.61
N ILE A 133 17.25 -16.06 -18.81
CA ILE A 133 16.63 -15.88 -20.12
C ILE A 133 16.65 -14.41 -20.56
N LEU A 134 16.33 -13.49 -19.65
CA LEU A 134 16.25 -12.07 -20.00
C LEU A 134 17.63 -11.44 -20.14
N LYS A 135 17.79 -10.62 -21.18
CA LYS A 135 19.03 -9.91 -21.48
C LYS A 135 19.07 -8.54 -20.78
N PRO A 136 20.26 -7.95 -20.56
CA PRO A 136 20.39 -6.58 -20.08
C PRO A 136 19.56 -5.59 -20.91
N GLY A 137 18.70 -4.82 -20.25
CA GLY A 137 17.80 -3.86 -20.90
C GLY A 137 16.38 -4.38 -21.19
N GLU A 138 16.17 -5.70 -21.20
CA GLU A 138 14.83 -6.28 -21.35
C GLU A 138 13.97 -6.08 -20.09
N ARG A 139 12.65 -6.28 -20.24
CA ARG A 139 11.64 -5.99 -19.22
C ARG A 139 10.97 -7.25 -18.70
N LEU A 140 10.93 -7.37 -17.38
CA LEU A 140 10.06 -8.27 -16.63
C LEU A 140 8.78 -7.51 -16.25
N LEU A 141 7.63 -8.06 -16.61
CA LEU A 141 6.33 -7.51 -16.18
C LEU A 141 5.81 -8.35 -15.03
N VAL A 142 5.38 -7.73 -13.94
CA VAL A 142 4.85 -8.43 -12.78
C VAL A 142 3.50 -7.85 -12.39
N MET A 143 2.45 -8.67 -12.26
CA MET A 143 1.13 -8.22 -11.80
C MET A 143 0.51 -9.13 -10.75
N GLY A 144 -0.33 -8.55 -9.90
CA GLY A 144 -1.12 -9.29 -8.92
C GLY A 144 -0.42 -9.51 -7.59
N ILE A 145 0.65 -8.76 -7.29
CA ILE A 145 1.31 -8.84 -5.98
C ILE A 145 0.34 -8.38 -4.89
N SER A 146 0.07 -9.26 -3.94
CA SER A 146 -0.70 -8.99 -2.71
C SER A 146 0.19 -9.22 -1.47
N LYS A 147 -0.41 -9.28 -0.27
CA LYS A 147 0.33 -9.53 0.98
C LYS A 147 0.84 -10.97 1.02
N PHE A 148 2.09 -11.15 1.43
CA PHE A 148 2.72 -12.46 1.67
C PHE A 148 3.55 -12.43 2.95
N ASP A 149 3.99 -13.60 3.42
CA ASP A 149 4.72 -13.75 4.66
C ASP A 149 6.13 -13.10 4.64
N PRO A 150 6.72 -12.76 5.80
CA PRO A 150 8.01 -12.06 5.88
C PRO A 150 9.23 -12.83 5.32
N GLU A 151 9.18 -14.16 5.26
CA GLU A 151 10.24 -14.96 4.64
C GLU A 151 10.15 -14.82 3.12
N PHE A 152 8.94 -15.00 2.56
CA PHE A 152 8.72 -14.85 1.12
C PHE A 152 9.02 -13.42 0.64
N ARG A 153 8.69 -12.40 1.44
CA ARG A 153 9.09 -11.01 1.17
C ARG A 153 10.58 -10.85 0.97
N ARG A 154 11.40 -11.41 1.86
CA ARG A 154 12.87 -11.37 1.75
C ARG A 154 13.36 -12.07 0.47
N MET A 155 12.75 -13.20 0.11
CA MET A 155 13.10 -13.91 -1.12
C MET A 155 12.80 -13.08 -2.38
N ILE A 156 11.65 -12.41 -2.43
CA ILE A 156 11.26 -11.53 -3.54
C ILE A 156 12.18 -10.31 -3.64
N VAL A 157 12.49 -9.66 -2.52
CA VAL A 157 13.44 -8.52 -2.48
C VAL A 157 14.81 -8.93 -3.00
N ASN A 158 15.35 -10.06 -2.52
CA ASN A 158 16.64 -10.58 -2.98
C ASN A 158 16.63 -10.90 -4.49
N PHE A 159 15.56 -11.52 -5.00
CA PHE A 159 15.40 -11.76 -6.43
C PHE A 159 15.43 -10.46 -7.24
N HIS A 160 14.68 -9.43 -6.81
CA HIS A 160 14.64 -8.17 -7.54
C HIS A 160 15.97 -7.40 -7.48
N GLN A 161 16.75 -7.55 -6.41
CA GLN A 161 18.13 -7.05 -6.32
C GLN A 161 19.04 -7.75 -7.34
N ASP A 162 18.98 -9.07 -7.44
CA ASP A 162 19.80 -9.82 -8.40
C ASP A 162 19.39 -9.54 -9.86
N ARG A 163 18.09 -9.42 -10.13
CA ARG A 163 17.57 -8.93 -11.42
C ARG A 163 18.11 -7.54 -11.76
N ALA A 164 18.13 -6.62 -10.79
CA ALA A 164 18.64 -5.26 -11.03
C ALA A 164 20.15 -5.26 -11.34
N LYS A 165 20.95 -6.11 -10.67
CA LYS A 165 22.37 -6.34 -11.01
C LYS A 165 22.55 -6.89 -12.43
N ALA A 166 21.64 -7.76 -12.87
CA ALA A 166 21.60 -8.24 -14.26
C ALA A 166 21.12 -7.18 -15.28
N ARG A 167 20.81 -5.95 -14.83
CA ARG A 167 20.38 -4.80 -15.64
C ARG A 167 19.04 -4.99 -16.36
N ILE A 168 18.22 -5.94 -15.91
CA ILE A 168 16.87 -6.20 -16.40
C ILE A 168 15.91 -5.19 -15.75
N HIS A 169 15.02 -4.55 -16.52
CA HIS A 169 14.00 -3.64 -16.02
C HIS A 169 12.80 -4.42 -15.46
N ALA A 170 12.11 -3.86 -14.47
CA ALA A 170 10.87 -4.43 -13.93
C ALA A 170 9.78 -3.38 -13.88
N ASP A 171 8.64 -3.71 -14.47
CA ASP A 171 7.40 -2.94 -14.35
C ASP A 171 6.44 -3.79 -13.50
N ILE A 172 6.17 -3.34 -12.28
CA ILE A 172 5.50 -4.13 -11.25
C ILE A 172 4.21 -3.45 -10.83
N LEU A 173 3.13 -4.20 -10.96
CA LEU A 173 1.76 -3.80 -10.69
C LEU A 173 1.24 -4.54 -9.45
N LEU A 174 1.17 -3.83 -8.33
CA LEU A 174 0.81 -4.40 -7.02
C LEU A 174 -0.63 -4.05 -6.66
N ASN A 175 -1.33 -4.89 -5.92
CA ASN A 175 -2.55 -4.45 -5.25
C ASN A 175 -2.19 -3.36 -4.22
N PHE A 176 -3.05 -2.36 -4.06
CA PHE A 176 -2.88 -1.27 -3.09
C PHE A 176 -2.60 -1.75 -1.66
N ALA A 177 -3.19 -2.88 -1.26
CA ALA A 177 -2.96 -3.49 0.05
C ALA A 177 -1.49 -3.91 0.29
N ALA A 178 -0.66 -4.00 -0.76
CA ALA A 178 0.76 -4.31 -0.71
C ALA A 178 1.67 -3.06 -0.87
N LYS A 179 1.16 -1.85 -0.59
CA LYS A 179 1.90 -0.58 -0.76
C LYS A 179 3.32 -0.61 -0.15
N THR A 180 3.43 -1.07 1.09
CA THR A 180 4.71 -1.12 1.83
C THR A 180 5.77 -2.02 1.17
N VAL A 181 5.34 -3.09 0.50
CA VAL A 181 6.24 -3.94 -0.31
C VAL A 181 6.62 -3.20 -1.59
N GLY A 182 5.66 -2.54 -2.23
CA GLY A 182 5.92 -1.73 -3.42
C GLY A 182 6.92 -0.60 -3.18
N GLU A 183 6.84 0.08 -2.03
CA GLU A 183 7.79 1.13 -1.61
C GLU A 183 9.21 0.58 -1.45
N GLU A 184 9.37 -0.61 -0.83
CA GLU A 184 10.66 -1.27 -0.72
C GLU A 184 11.23 -1.67 -2.09
N LEU A 185 10.40 -2.21 -2.98
CA LEU A 185 10.81 -2.60 -4.33
C LEU A 185 11.15 -1.38 -5.20
N ALA A 186 10.48 -0.24 -5.01
CA ALA A 186 10.76 1.00 -5.72
C ALA A 186 12.18 1.53 -5.50
N LEU A 187 12.79 1.22 -4.34
CA LEU A 187 14.17 1.60 -4.03
C LEU A 187 15.21 0.81 -4.84
N ILE A 188 14.81 -0.33 -5.42
CA ILE A 188 15.70 -1.17 -6.21
C ILE A 188 15.84 -0.55 -7.63
N PRO A 189 17.06 -0.36 -8.16
CA PRO A 189 17.27 0.23 -9.49
C PRO A 189 16.48 -0.47 -10.60
N LYS A 190 16.10 0.30 -11.63
CA LYS A 190 15.35 -0.18 -12.81
C LYS A 190 14.02 -0.85 -12.44
N THR A 191 13.34 -0.32 -11.44
CA THR A 191 12.03 -0.80 -10.99
C THR A 191 11.02 0.32 -11.09
N ASN A 192 9.94 0.09 -11.83
CA ASN A 192 8.79 0.96 -11.85
C ASN A 192 7.63 0.28 -11.13
N ILE A 193 6.92 1.04 -10.33
CA ILE A 193 5.84 0.54 -9.48
C ILE A 193 4.55 1.28 -9.83
N ARG A 194 3.46 0.53 -10.03
CA ARG A 194 2.09 1.03 -10.08
C ARG A 194 1.21 0.19 -9.16
N TYR A 195 0.07 0.76 -8.76
CA TYR A 195 -0.86 0.09 -7.87
C TYR A 195 -2.21 -0.13 -8.55
N LEU A 196 -2.74 -1.35 -8.43
CA LEU A 196 -4.09 -1.72 -8.83
C LEU A 196 -5.11 -1.21 -7.81
N PRO A 197 -6.33 -0.90 -8.29
CA PRO A 197 -7.48 -0.71 -7.42
C PRO A 197 -7.70 -1.89 -6.45
N GLY A 198 -8.13 -1.60 -5.22
CA GLY A 198 -8.22 -2.58 -4.12
C GLY A 198 -9.16 -3.76 -4.39
N ASN A 199 -10.13 -3.60 -5.28
CA ASN A 199 -11.12 -4.62 -5.64
C ASN A 199 -10.55 -5.80 -6.45
N VAL A 200 -9.33 -5.71 -7.00
CA VAL A 200 -8.69 -6.81 -7.74
C VAL A 200 -7.63 -7.48 -6.86
N VAL A 201 -8.05 -8.44 -6.03
CA VAL A 201 -7.14 -9.30 -5.26
C VAL A 201 -7.00 -10.63 -5.99
N THR A 202 -5.86 -10.87 -6.62
CA THR A 202 -5.53 -12.18 -7.20
C THR A 202 -4.67 -12.98 -6.22
N PRO A 203 -4.96 -14.27 -5.99
CA PRO A 203 -4.09 -15.14 -5.18
C PRO A 203 -2.78 -15.48 -5.92
N GLY A 204 -2.78 -15.39 -7.24
CA GLY A 204 -1.61 -15.58 -8.10
C GLY A 204 -0.95 -14.27 -8.49
N VAL A 205 0.38 -14.29 -8.49
CA VAL A 205 1.27 -13.26 -9.05
C VAL A 205 1.76 -13.76 -10.40
N PHE A 206 1.57 -12.98 -11.44
CA PHE A 206 2.01 -13.31 -12.80
C PHE A 206 3.31 -12.57 -13.10
N LEU A 207 4.36 -13.31 -13.46
CA LEU A 207 5.62 -12.78 -13.95
C LEU A 207 5.76 -13.14 -15.43
N ILE A 208 5.73 -12.13 -16.29
CA ILE A 208 5.64 -12.27 -17.75
C ILE A 208 6.97 -11.83 -18.36
N TYR A 209 7.63 -12.71 -19.10
CA TYR A 209 8.96 -12.48 -19.66
C TYR A 209 9.20 -13.34 -20.90
N SER A 210 9.86 -12.81 -21.93
CA SER A 210 10.07 -13.54 -23.20
C SER A 210 8.75 -14.18 -23.69
N ASN A 211 8.76 -15.47 -24.04
CA ASN A 211 7.61 -16.32 -24.39
C ASN A 211 7.06 -17.14 -23.19
N LYS A 212 7.37 -16.73 -21.96
CA LYS A 212 7.05 -17.47 -20.72
C LYS A 212 6.24 -16.63 -19.74
N THR A 213 5.34 -17.30 -19.04
CA THR A 213 4.61 -16.73 -17.90
C THR A 213 4.79 -17.61 -16.68
N LEU A 214 5.32 -17.05 -15.59
CA LEU A 214 5.40 -17.73 -14.30
C LEU A 214 4.26 -17.23 -13.41
N ILE A 215 3.32 -18.13 -13.08
CA ILE A 215 2.25 -17.90 -12.12
C ILE A 215 2.75 -18.38 -10.76
N SER A 216 3.03 -17.44 -9.87
CA SER A 216 3.45 -17.69 -8.49
C SER A 216 2.24 -17.65 -7.57
N LEU A 217 2.01 -18.71 -6.79
CA LEU A 217 1.06 -18.75 -5.67
C LEU A 217 1.86 -18.63 -4.35
N PRO A 218 2.02 -17.41 -3.79
CA PRO A 218 2.96 -17.17 -2.69
C PRO A 218 2.67 -17.99 -1.44
N ASN A 219 1.39 -18.06 -1.03
CA ASN A 219 0.97 -18.75 0.19
C ASN A 219 1.20 -20.26 0.14
N GLU A 220 1.09 -20.86 -1.05
CA GLU A 220 1.33 -22.29 -1.26
C GLU A 220 2.79 -22.59 -1.61
N ARG A 221 3.59 -21.56 -1.91
CA ARG A 221 4.94 -21.68 -2.49
C ARG A 221 4.96 -22.62 -3.70
N THR A 222 3.95 -22.48 -4.55
CA THR A 222 3.78 -23.23 -5.80
C THR A 222 3.92 -22.26 -6.97
N PHE A 223 4.67 -22.66 -8.00
CA PHE A 223 4.93 -21.83 -9.17
C PHE A 223 4.65 -22.63 -10.44
N PHE A 224 3.81 -22.09 -11.32
CA PHE A 224 3.48 -22.69 -12.61
C PHE A 224 4.14 -21.88 -13.71
N ARG A 225 5.05 -22.48 -14.47
CA ARG A 225 5.65 -21.83 -15.65
C ARG A 225 4.96 -22.34 -16.90
N ILE A 226 4.35 -21.44 -17.63
CA ILE A 226 3.76 -21.68 -18.94
C ILE A 226 4.77 -21.21 -19.99
N GLU A 227 5.09 -22.07 -20.96
CA GLU A 227 6.00 -21.78 -22.08
C GLU A 227 5.21 -21.82 -23.38
N ASN A 228 4.47 -20.73 -23.64
CA ASN A 228 3.61 -20.60 -24.81
C ASN A 228 3.50 -19.11 -25.17
N GLN A 229 3.78 -18.77 -26.42
CA GLN A 229 3.82 -17.39 -26.90
C GLN A 229 2.43 -16.73 -26.82
N ASP A 230 1.39 -17.37 -27.35
CA ASP A 230 0.03 -16.83 -27.41
C ASP A 230 -0.56 -16.61 -26.01
N ALA A 231 -0.33 -17.56 -25.10
CA ALA A 231 -0.73 -17.42 -23.70
C ALA A 231 -0.01 -16.24 -23.04
N THR A 232 1.30 -16.13 -23.26
CA THR A 232 2.13 -15.06 -22.67
C THR A 232 1.75 -13.69 -23.22
N ASP A 233 1.45 -13.58 -24.51
CA ASP A 233 0.99 -12.34 -25.13
C ASP A 233 -0.40 -11.92 -24.64
N SER A 234 -1.28 -12.88 -24.34
CA SER A 234 -2.56 -12.61 -23.69
C SER A 234 -2.36 -11.98 -22.30
N PHE A 235 -1.49 -12.55 -21.46
CA PHE A 235 -1.17 -11.97 -20.15
C PHE A 235 -0.48 -10.61 -20.27
N ARG A 236 0.37 -10.42 -21.28
CA ARG A 236 1.02 -9.12 -21.57
C ARG A 236 -0.01 -8.06 -21.95
N ALA A 237 -1.01 -8.41 -22.75
CA ALA A 237 -2.10 -7.50 -23.11
C ALA A 237 -2.92 -7.07 -21.88
N TYR A 238 -3.22 -8.01 -20.97
CA TYR A 238 -3.87 -7.69 -19.69
C TYR A 238 -3.01 -6.79 -18.81
N PHE A 239 -1.71 -7.09 -18.69
CA PHE A 239 -0.77 -6.25 -17.97
C PHE A 239 -0.78 -4.82 -18.51
N ASN A 240 -0.61 -4.64 -19.82
CA ASN A 240 -0.55 -3.31 -20.44
C ASN A 240 -1.85 -2.52 -20.23
N THR A 241 -3.00 -3.20 -20.36
CA THR A 241 -4.32 -2.58 -20.13
C THR A 241 -4.45 -2.06 -18.69
N LEU A 242 -4.00 -2.84 -17.71
CA LEU A 242 -4.03 -2.44 -16.30
C LEU A 242 -2.95 -1.41 -15.98
N TRP A 243 -1.79 -1.52 -16.60
CA TRP A 243 -0.67 -0.59 -16.43
C TRP A 243 -1.08 0.81 -16.84
N ASP A 244 -1.72 0.96 -18.01
CA ASP A 244 -2.07 2.26 -18.59
C ASP A 244 -3.34 2.90 -18.01
N GLN A 245 -3.94 2.31 -16.97
CA GLN A 245 -5.08 2.92 -16.27
C GLN A 245 -4.68 4.21 -15.57
N LYS A 246 -5.44 5.28 -15.84
CA LYS A 246 -5.22 6.63 -15.26
C LYS A 246 -6.10 6.91 -14.03
N ILE A 247 -7.03 6.01 -13.71
CA ILE A 247 -8.00 6.14 -12.61
C ILE A 247 -8.04 4.81 -11.86
N SER A 248 -7.92 4.85 -10.53
CA SER A 248 -8.05 3.68 -9.66
C SER A 248 -9.31 3.80 -8.81
N ALA A 249 -10.14 2.75 -8.78
CA ALA A 249 -11.33 2.68 -7.93
C ALA A 249 -11.08 1.86 -6.65
N PHE A 250 -11.68 2.25 -5.53
CA PHE A 250 -11.55 1.58 -4.24
C PHE A 250 -12.94 1.33 -3.68
N GLU A 251 -13.14 0.19 -3.01
CA GLU A 251 -14.42 -0.18 -2.41
C GLU A 251 -14.22 -0.72 -0.99
N GLY A 252 -15.21 -0.49 -0.12
CA GLY A 252 -15.20 -0.97 1.25
C GLY A 252 -14.08 -0.34 2.08
N ASN A 253 -13.39 -1.17 2.88
CA ASN A 253 -12.30 -0.71 3.75
C ASN A 253 -11.09 -0.19 2.97
N ASP A 254 -10.92 -0.56 1.69
CA ASP A 254 -9.81 -0.05 0.89
C ASP A 254 -9.99 1.43 0.55
N ALA A 255 -11.22 1.94 0.59
CA ALA A 255 -11.51 3.36 0.32
C ALA A 255 -11.00 4.31 1.42
N THR A 256 -10.75 3.82 2.64
CA THR A 256 -10.12 4.65 3.67
C THR A 256 -8.60 4.65 3.55
N THR A 257 -8.00 3.65 2.89
CA THR A 257 -6.55 3.51 2.76
C THR A 257 -5.90 4.70 2.02
N PHE A 258 -6.67 5.45 1.22
CA PHE A 258 -6.19 6.71 0.64
C PHE A 258 -5.76 7.73 1.71
N PHE A 259 -6.47 7.81 2.84
CA PHE A 259 -6.12 8.73 3.92
C PHE A 259 -4.84 8.30 4.64
N ASP A 260 -4.68 7.00 4.89
CA ASP A 260 -3.43 6.46 5.46
C ASP A 260 -2.21 6.85 4.59
N ASN A 261 -2.41 6.93 3.27
CA ASN A 261 -1.35 7.39 2.35
C ASN A 261 -1.02 8.86 2.46
N ILE A 262 -1.96 9.73 2.83
CA ILE A 262 -1.63 11.14 3.11
C ILE A 262 -0.57 11.20 4.22
N LEU A 263 -0.69 10.33 5.23
CA LEU A 263 0.27 10.25 6.33
C LEU A 263 1.65 9.76 5.87
N THR A 264 1.74 8.94 4.82
CA THR A 264 3.03 8.44 4.30
C THR A 264 3.64 9.40 3.28
N ASP A 265 2.80 10.02 2.45
CA ASP A 265 3.22 10.75 1.27
C ASP A 265 3.61 12.20 1.61
N LEU A 266 2.94 12.81 2.60
CA LEU A 266 3.21 14.18 3.01
C LEU A 266 4.23 14.29 4.14
N LYS A 267 5.09 15.30 4.03
CA LYS A 267 6.08 15.70 5.04
C LYS A 267 5.47 16.68 6.05
N PRO A 268 6.12 16.90 7.21
CA PRO A 268 5.70 17.93 8.15
C PRO A 268 5.58 19.30 7.47
N SER A 269 4.52 20.05 7.80
CA SER A 269 4.12 21.34 7.22
C SER A 269 3.56 21.31 5.79
N GLU A 270 3.60 20.17 5.08
CA GLU A 270 2.85 20.03 3.83
C GLU A 270 1.35 19.94 4.11
N GLU A 271 0.55 20.28 3.10
CA GLU A 271 -0.89 20.43 3.25
C GLU A 271 -1.68 19.65 2.21
N TYR A 272 -2.90 19.29 2.60
CA TYR A 272 -3.92 18.76 1.71
C TYR A 272 -5.24 19.48 1.91
N TYR A 273 -6.14 19.29 0.95
CA TYR A 273 -7.38 20.02 0.86
C TYR A 273 -8.55 19.05 0.76
N VAL A 274 -9.64 19.40 1.42
CA VAL A 274 -10.91 18.66 1.34
C VAL A 274 -12.01 19.61 0.92
N LEU A 275 -12.63 19.33 -0.22
CA LEU A 275 -13.83 19.97 -0.69
C LEU A 275 -15.04 19.07 -0.42
N ASN A 276 -16.09 19.67 0.18
CA ASN A 276 -17.30 18.99 0.62
C ASN A 276 -17.02 17.80 1.56
N GLY A 277 -16.18 18.03 2.57
CA GLY A 277 -15.93 17.03 3.60
C GLY A 277 -17.22 16.68 4.33
N ASN A 278 -17.55 15.40 4.34
CA ASN A 278 -18.75 14.86 4.95
C ASN A 278 -18.47 13.43 5.43
N THR A 279 -19.21 12.93 6.42
CA THR A 279 -19.11 11.53 6.87
C THR A 279 -20.12 10.60 6.19
N GLY A 280 -20.87 11.11 5.20
CA GLY A 280 -22.00 10.40 4.61
C GLY A 280 -23.03 9.95 5.65
N ILE A 281 -23.51 8.71 5.52
CA ILE A 281 -24.52 8.08 6.41
C ILE A 281 -23.86 7.10 7.40
N GLU A 282 -22.53 7.08 7.53
CA GLU A 282 -21.84 5.99 8.23
C GLU A 282 -21.13 6.46 9.52
N PRO A 283 -21.81 6.44 10.68
CA PRO A 283 -21.25 6.79 11.98
C PRO A 283 -19.98 6.01 12.33
N SER A 284 -19.82 4.77 11.82
CA SER A 284 -18.67 3.91 12.12
C SER A 284 -17.33 4.45 11.60
N LEU A 285 -17.33 5.38 10.63
CA LEU A 285 -16.11 6.03 10.16
C LEU A 285 -15.62 7.16 11.08
N THR A 286 -16.43 7.59 12.05
CA THR A 286 -16.08 8.68 12.96
C THR A 286 -14.81 8.36 13.75
N ASP A 287 -14.70 7.14 14.28
CA ASP A 287 -13.55 6.74 15.10
C ASP A 287 -12.29 6.59 14.25
N TYR A 288 -12.43 6.12 12.99
CA TYR A 288 -11.33 6.10 12.03
C TYR A 288 -10.79 7.51 11.76
N PHE A 289 -11.66 8.47 11.46
CA PHE A 289 -11.22 9.84 11.17
C PHE A 289 -10.66 10.56 12.40
N LYS A 290 -11.16 10.27 13.61
CA LYS A 290 -10.53 10.75 14.86
C LYS A 290 -9.10 10.26 15.00
N ASP A 291 -8.87 8.96 14.84
CA ASP A 291 -7.53 8.36 14.91
C ASP A 291 -6.61 8.89 13.79
N TYR A 292 -7.13 9.00 12.57
CA TYR A 292 -6.41 9.57 11.44
C TYR A 292 -5.99 11.04 11.70
N HIS A 293 -6.90 11.90 12.15
CA HIS A 293 -6.60 13.30 12.41
C HIS A 293 -5.59 13.48 13.55
N LYS A 294 -5.62 12.60 14.56
CA LYS A 294 -4.59 12.52 15.61
C LYS A 294 -3.21 12.19 15.02
N LYS A 295 -3.09 11.12 14.23
CA LYS A 295 -1.82 10.73 13.58
C LYS A 295 -1.29 11.82 12.64
N ARG A 296 -2.18 12.46 11.88
CA ARG A 296 -1.86 13.58 10.99
C ARG A 296 -1.33 14.78 11.79
N HIS A 297 -1.99 15.12 12.92
CA HIS A 297 -1.54 16.18 13.82
C HIS A 297 -0.14 15.92 14.36
N GLU A 298 0.12 14.70 14.86
CA GLU A 298 1.44 14.30 15.36
C GLU A 298 2.55 14.42 14.30
N LYS A 299 2.22 14.25 13.02
CA LYS A 299 3.15 14.46 11.89
C LYS A 299 3.28 15.92 11.44
N GLY A 300 2.48 16.83 11.98
CA GLY A 300 2.47 18.25 11.59
C GLY A 300 1.97 18.51 10.17
N ILE A 301 1.14 17.61 9.61
CA ILE A 301 0.54 17.79 8.27
C ILE A 301 -0.67 18.70 8.40
N LYS A 302 -0.75 19.77 7.60
CA LYS A 302 -1.86 20.73 7.65
C LYS A 302 -3.03 20.27 6.79
N VAL A 303 -4.24 20.64 7.17
CA VAL A 303 -5.43 20.40 6.35
C VAL A 303 -6.31 21.64 6.25
N ASN A 304 -6.82 21.90 5.05
CA ASN A 304 -7.80 22.94 4.81
C ASN A 304 -9.12 22.29 4.39
N LEU A 305 -10.17 22.52 5.18
CA LEU A 305 -11.44 21.78 5.11
C LEU A 305 -12.58 22.71 4.72
N LEU A 306 -13.20 22.47 3.56
CA LEU A 306 -14.54 22.93 3.23
C LEU A 306 -15.54 21.82 3.55
N LEU A 307 -16.16 21.89 4.72
CA LEU A 307 -17.09 20.85 5.19
C LEU A 307 -18.53 21.18 4.80
N ASN A 308 -19.35 20.14 4.67
CA ASN A 308 -20.80 20.31 4.61
C ASN A 308 -21.29 20.97 5.92
N HIS A 309 -22.31 21.83 5.86
CA HIS A 309 -22.81 22.50 7.05
C HIS A 309 -23.28 21.53 8.14
N SER A 310 -23.84 20.37 7.76
CA SER A 310 -24.27 19.32 8.69
C SER A 310 -23.15 18.78 9.59
N MET A 311 -21.88 18.98 9.20
CA MET A 311 -20.70 18.52 9.94
C MET A 311 -20.28 19.43 11.09
N ARG A 312 -20.94 20.58 11.31
CA ARG A 312 -20.51 21.60 12.28
C ARG A 312 -20.28 21.03 13.68
N HIS A 313 -21.27 20.34 14.25
CA HIS A 313 -21.15 19.74 15.58
C HIS A 313 -20.13 18.58 15.66
N LEU A 314 -19.97 17.82 14.57
CA LEU A 314 -19.01 16.73 14.52
C LEU A 314 -17.57 17.25 14.48
N SER A 315 -17.33 18.36 13.76
CA SER A 315 -15.99 18.94 13.59
C SER A 315 -15.34 19.39 14.90
N GLU A 316 -16.14 19.83 15.88
CA GLU A 316 -15.68 20.21 17.23
C GLU A 316 -15.03 19.03 17.98
N ASN A 317 -15.39 17.79 17.61
CA ASN A 317 -14.93 16.57 18.28
C ASN A 317 -13.81 15.82 17.52
N LEU A 318 -13.29 16.37 16.41
CA LEU A 318 -12.34 15.69 15.52
C LEU A 318 -10.86 16.05 15.75
N ALA A 319 -10.53 16.89 16.73
CA ALA A 319 -9.15 17.30 17.04
C ALA A 319 -8.36 17.73 15.78
N LEU A 320 -8.91 18.70 15.05
CA LEU A 320 -8.49 19.04 13.69
C LEU A 320 -7.19 19.86 13.61
N GLU A 321 -6.70 20.42 14.71
CA GLU A 321 -5.49 21.25 14.69
C GLU A 321 -4.26 20.48 14.18
N PRO A 322 -3.32 21.04 13.40
CA PRO A 322 -3.45 22.32 12.69
C PRO A 322 -4.39 22.15 11.48
N ALA A 323 -5.53 22.83 11.50
CA ALA A 323 -6.46 22.86 10.37
C ALA A 323 -7.06 24.25 10.20
N GLU A 324 -7.30 24.63 8.95
CA GLU A 324 -8.24 25.71 8.66
C GLU A 324 -9.56 25.09 8.23
N LEU A 325 -10.67 25.63 8.75
CA LEU A 325 -12.01 25.08 8.56
C LEU A 325 -13.00 26.17 8.13
N LYS A 326 -13.71 25.90 7.03
CA LYS A 326 -14.86 26.66 6.57
C LYS A 326 -16.02 25.70 6.24
N PHE A 327 -17.24 26.22 6.23
CA PHE A 327 -18.45 25.45 5.92
C PHE A 327 -19.06 25.90 4.60
N LEU A 328 -19.51 24.94 3.80
CA LEU A 328 -20.33 25.19 2.62
C LEU A 328 -21.75 25.61 3.02
N PRO A 329 -22.50 26.30 2.15
CA PRO A 329 -23.89 26.66 2.38
C PRO A 329 -24.79 25.46 2.76
N PRO A 330 -25.80 25.65 3.63
CA PRO A 330 -26.71 24.58 4.07
C PRO A 330 -27.45 23.84 2.94
N ASP A 331 -27.68 24.50 1.81
CA ASP A 331 -28.37 23.96 0.63
C ASP A 331 -27.44 23.14 -0.28
N PHE A 332 -26.13 23.14 -0.03
CA PHE A 332 -25.17 22.29 -0.74
C PHE A 332 -25.30 20.83 -0.30
N LYS A 333 -26.05 20.03 -1.07
CA LYS A 333 -26.41 18.63 -0.76
C LYS A 333 -25.69 17.59 -1.63
N SER A 334 -24.38 17.74 -1.83
CA SER A 334 -23.59 16.71 -2.51
C SER A 334 -23.11 15.63 -1.52
N PRO A 335 -23.24 14.33 -1.85
CA PRO A 335 -22.65 13.26 -1.04
C PRO A 335 -21.18 12.99 -1.39
N LEU A 336 -20.65 13.59 -2.47
CA LEU A 336 -19.28 13.38 -2.93
C LEU A 336 -18.30 14.28 -2.19
N GLN A 337 -17.31 13.69 -1.55
CA GLN A 337 -16.17 14.41 -0.99
C GLN A 337 -14.99 14.35 -1.98
N MET A 338 -14.25 15.45 -2.12
CA MET A 338 -13.06 15.54 -2.94
C MET A 338 -11.87 15.89 -2.06
N THR A 339 -10.88 15.01 -1.99
CA THR A 339 -9.66 15.19 -1.20
C THR A 339 -8.46 15.23 -2.13
N PHE A 340 -7.60 16.24 -2.05
CA PHE A 340 -6.50 16.37 -2.99
C PHE A 340 -5.25 17.01 -2.40
N TYR A 341 -4.09 16.57 -2.91
CA TYR A 341 -2.74 17.05 -2.60
C TYR A 341 -1.78 16.64 -3.72
N GLY A 342 -0.65 17.36 -3.89
CA GLY A 342 0.35 17.02 -4.90
C GLY A 342 -0.26 16.88 -6.30
N ASP A 343 -0.20 15.67 -6.86
CA ASP A 343 -0.82 15.29 -8.14
C ASP A 343 -2.02 14.34 -7.98
N LYS A 344 -2.51 14.12 -6.76
CA LYS A 344 -3.57 13.15 -6.43
C LYS A 344 -4.88 13.86 -6.09
N LEU A 345 -5.92 13.52 -6.83
CA LEU A 345 -7.31 13.81 -6.50
C LEU A 345 -8.02 12.51 -6.13
N TYR A 346 -8.68 12.50 -4.98
CA TYR A 346 -9.50 11.41 -4.51
C TYR A 346 -10.94 11.85 -4.34
N ILE A 347 -11.84 11.22 -5.11
CA ILE A 347 -13.27 11.46 -5.04
C ILE A 347 -13.90 10.30 -4.28
N SER A 348 -14.51 10.57 -3.13
CA SER A 348 -15.08 9.55 -2.26
C SER A 348 -16.57 9.73 -2.04
N LEU A 349 -17.26 8.59 -1.97
CA LEU A 349 -18.66 8.48 -1.58
C LEU A 349 -18.75 7.61 -0.32
N TRP A 350 -19.10 8.24 0.80
CA TRP A 350 -19.19 7.58 2.09
C TRP A 350 -20.57 6.96 2.30
N SER A 351 -20.66 5.65 2.08
CA SER A 351 -21.87 4.84 2.30
C SER A 351 -21.53 3.60 3.13
N LYS A 352 -22.50 2.71 3.41
CA LYS A 352 -22.26 1.41 4.06
C LYS A 352 -21.15 0.60 3.39
N LYS A 353 -20.98 0.77 2.07
CA LYS A 353 -19.83 0.30 1.30
C LYS A 353 -19.19 1.52 0.67
N PRO A 354 -18.17 2.13 1.30
CA PRO A 354 -17.50 3.31 0.76
C PRO A 354 -16.95 3.04 -0.64
N ILE A 355 -16.98 4.05 -1.50
CA ILE A 355 -16.38 4.00 -2.84
C ILE A 355 -15.43 5.18 -2.98
N GLY A 356 -14.28 4.96 -3.60
CA GLY A 356 -13.28 5.99 -3.87
C GLY A 356 -12.72 5.91 -5.28
N PHE A 357 -12.38 7.06 -5.86
CA PHE A 357 -11.73 7.17 -7.15
C PHE A 357 -10.49 8.04 -7.03
N LEU A 358 -9.31 7.45 -7.25
CA LEU A 358 -8.04 8.16 -7.30
C LEU A 358 -7.70 8.51 -8.75
N ILE A 359 -7.44 9.79 -8.99
CA ILE A 359 -6.93 10.35 -10.24
C ILE A 359 -5.56 10.94 -9.95
N GLN A 360 -4.52 10.44 -10.61
CA GLN A 360 -3.13 10.91 -10.44
C GLN A 360 -2.71 11.81 -11.61
N ARG A 361 -3.12 13.09 -11.56
CA ARG A 361 -2.85 14.10 -12.58
C ARG A 361 -2.79 15.50 -11.99
N LYS A 362 -1.64 16.16 -12.12
CA LYS A 362 -1.41 17.52 -11.61
C LYS A 362 -2.39 18.55 -12.17
N ASP A 363 -2.67 18.55 -13.47
CA ASP A 363 -3.59 19.52 -14.08
C ASP A 363 -5.04 19.36 -13.59
N VAL A 364 -5.46 18.13 -13.28
CA VAL A 364 -6.75 17.88 -12.65
C VAL A 364 -6.77 18.42 -11.22
N VAL A 365 -5.71 18.18 -10.44
CA VAL A 365 -5.59 18.76 -9.09
C VAL A 365 -5.59 20.29 -9.14
N ASP A 366 -4.86 20.90 -10.07
CA ASP A 366 -4.80 22.36 -10.23
C ASP A 366 -6.20 22.96 -10.58
N ALA A 367 -7.01 22.25 -11.37
CA ALA A 367 -8.40 22.63 -11.62
C ALA A 367 -9.27 22.57 -10.34
N PHE A 368 -9.20 21.49 -9.58
CA PHE A 368 -9.95 21.35 -8.31
C PHE A 368 -9.45 22.31 -7.23
N ARG A 369 -8.15 22.62 -7.23
CA ARG A 369 -7.55 23.67 -6.41
C ARG A 369 -8.17 25.03 -6.73
N THR A 370 -8.37 25.33 -8.00
CA THR A 370 -9.01 26.58 -8.43
C THR A 370 -10.47 26.67 -7.94
N TYR A 371 -11.25 25.59 -8.03
CA TYR A 371 -12.61 25.56 -7.47
C TYR A 371 -12.61 25.73 -5.94
N PHE A 372 -11.71 25.04 -5.25
CA PHE A 372 -11.55 25.18 -3.81
C PHE A 372 -11.18 26.61 -3.43
N ASP A 373 -10.18 27.21 -4.07
CA ASP A 373 -9.75 28.58 -3.79
C ASP A 373 -10.87 29.60 -4.01
N HIS A 374 -11.69 29.39 -5.06
CA HIS A 374 -12.84 30.25 -5.30
C HIS A 374 -13.87 30.16 -4.18
N LEU A 375 -14.21 28.96 -3.72
CA LEU A 375 -15.13 28.74 -2.59
C LEU A 375 -14.52 29.18 -1.26
N TRP A 376 -13.20 29.04 -1.10
CA TRP A 376 -12.48 29.39 0.12
C TRP A 376 -12.40 30.88 0.35
N LYS A 377 -12.20 31.67 -0.71
CA LYS A 377 -12.00 33.13 -0.66
C LYS A 377 -13.32 33.92 -0.74
N GLN A 378 -14.48 33.27 -0.66
CA GLN A 378 -15.74 34.00 -0.69
C GLN A 378 -15.95 34.75 0.64
N ASP A 379 -16.01 36.06 0.53
CA ASP A 379 -16.43 36.95 1.62
C ASP A 379 -17.96 37.10 1.67
N THR A 380 -18.68 36.46 0.74
CA THR A 380 -20.14 36.51 0.65
C THR A 380 -20.71 35.11 0.51
N MET A 381 -21.72 34.79 1.32
CA MET A 381 -22.43 33.51 1.30
C MET A 381 -23.93 33.74 1.20
N VAL A 382 -24.62 32.86 0.47
CA VAL A 382 -26.08 32.79 0.48
C VAL A 382 -26.48 31.58 1.33
N LEU A 383 -27.30 31.80 2.36
CA LEU A 383 -27.85 30.72 3.17
C LEU A 383 -29.36 30.66 2.92
N SER A 384 -29.86 29.47 2.59
CA SER A 384 -31.24 29.29 2.13
C SER A 384 -32.04 28.41 3.09
N GLY A 385 -33.33 28.70 3.25
CA GLY A 385 -34.26 27.90 4.04
C GLY A 385 -34.11 28.08 5.55
N LYS A 386 -34.80 27.21 6.30
CA LYS A 386 -34.82 27.25 7.78
C LYS A 386 -33.42 27.03 8.37
N GLU A 387 -32.67 26.12 7.78
CA GLU A 387 -31.30 25.81 8.18
C GLU A 387 -30.36 27.00 7.96
N GLY A 388 -30.60 27.84 6.94
CA GLY A 388 -29.84 29.07 6.73
C GLY A 388 -30.02 30.09 7.86
N ILE A 389 -31.24 30.22 8.40
CA ILE A 389 -31.53 31.09 9.56
C ILE A 389 -30.85 30.54 10.82
N VAL A 390 -30.94 29.23 11.05
CA VAL A 390 -30.23 28.56 12.16
C VAL A 390 -28.72 28.79 12.05
N SER A 391 -28.14 28.62 10.86
CA SER A 391 -26.71 28.89 10.61
C SER A 391 -26.31 30.31 10.97
N LEU A 392 -27.12 31.32 10.60
CA LEU A 392 -26.86 32.71 10.92
C LEU A 392 -26.87 32.94 12.45
N CYS A 393 -27.85 32.37 13.14
CA CYS A 393 -27.97 32.44 14.59
C CYS A 393 -26.76 31.82 15.31
N GLU A 394 -26.30 30.64 14.88
CA GLU A 394 -25.10 30.01 15.44
C GLU A 394 -23.83 30.84 15.16
N GLU A 395 -23.74 31.51 14.00
CA GLU A 395 -22.60 32.39 13.71
C GLU A 395 -22.57 33.62 14.64
N VAL A 396 -23.72 34.17 15.03
CA VAL A 396 -23.80 35.23 16.03
C VAL A 396 -23.26 34.77 17.39
N LEU A 397 -23.66 33.58 17.86
CA LEU A 397 -23.15 33.02 19.13
C LEU A 397 -21.65 32.77 19.07
N LYS A 398 -21.16 32.25 17.94
CA LYS A 398 -19.74 31.96 17.73
C LYS A 398 -18.87 33.22 17.76
N GLU A 399 -19.29 34.27 17.06
CA GLU A 399 -18.55 35.55 17.04
C GLU A 399 -18.57 36.25 18.40
N ASN A 400 -19.61 35.99 19.21
CA ASN A 400 -19.76 36.49 20.58
C ASN A 400 -19.57 38.03 20.65
N LYS A 401 -20.29 38.74 19.78
CA LYS A 401 -20.34 40.21 19.70
C LYS A 401 -21.78 40.69 19.67
N ASP A 402 -22.00 41.93 20.10
CA ASP A 402 -23.30 42.58 20.06
C ASP A 402 -23.93 42.55 18.67
N LEU A 403 -25.24 42.31 18.65
CA LEU A 403 -26.07 42.15 17.46
C LEU A 403 -26.90 43.40 17.23
N TYR A 404 -26.71 44.06 16.10
CA TYR A 404 -27.51 45.21 15.67
C TYR A 404 -28.50 44.77 14.60
N LEU A 405 -29.78 45.08 14.80
CA LEU A 405 -30.86 44.72 13.89
C LEU A 405 -31.50 45.99 13.31
N ILE A 406 -31.49 46.14 11.99
CA ILE A 406 -32.17 47.23 11.28
C ILE A 406 -33.42 46.68 10.60
N GLY A 407 -34.58 47.27 10.90
CA GLY A 407 -35.88 46.84 10.39
C GLY A 407 -36.43 45.60 11.10
N ALA A 408 -36.09 45.38 12.37
CA ALA A 408 -36.48 44.17 13.09
C ALA A 408 -38.01 44.00 13.15
N ASN A 409 -38.51 42.91 12.57
CA ASN A 409 -39.94 42.69 12.32
C ASN A 409 -40.52 41.49 13.10
N SER A 410 -39.78 40.93 14.05
CA SER A 410 -40.13 39.73 14.85
C SER A 410 -40.35 38.43 14.06
N ALA A 411 -40.04 38.35 12.77
CA ALA A 411 -40.37 37.18 11.94
C ALA A 411 -39.75 35.85 12.45
N ILE A 412 -38.61 35.89 13.14
CA ILE A 412 -37.98 34.69 13.71
C ILE A 412 -38.85 34.00 14.77
N THR A 413 -39.65 34.75 15.54
CA THR A 413 -40.53 34.17 16.57
C THR A 413 -41.67 33.36 15.97
N LYS A 414 -42.05 33.67 14.72
CA LYS A 414 -43.08 32.96 13.97
C LYS A 414 -42.51 31.76 13.20
N THR A 415 -41.34 31.94 12.59
CA THR A 415 -40.73 30.92 11.71
C THR A 415 -39.96 29.83 12.49
N HIS A 416 -39.36 30.18 13.64
CA HIS A 416 -38.51 29.30 14.44
C HIS A 416 -38.76 29.42 15.96
N PRO A 417 -40.02 29.33 16.45
CA PRO A 417 -40.39 29.70 17.82
C PRO A 417 -39.59 28.98 18.91
N LYS A 418 -39.50 27.64 18.84
CA LYS A 418 -38.80 26.82 19.85
C LYS A 418 -37.29 27.05 19.83
N TYR A 419 -36.69 26.96 18.64
CA TYR A 419 -35.26 27.18 18.45
C TYR A 419 -34.84 28.59 18.90
N PHE A 420 -35.62 29.62 18.54
CA PHE A 420 -35.31 31.00 18.89
C PHE A 420 -35.33 31.23 20.41
N GLN A 421 -36.27 30.62 21.15
CA GLN A 421 -36.28 30.72 22.61
C GLN A 421 -35.02 30.14 23.24
N GLU A 422 -34.60 28.96 22.80
CA GLU A 422 -33.37 28.32 23.28
C GLU A 422 -32.12 29.11 22.89
N TRP A 423 -32.08 29.59 21.65
CA TRP A 423 -30.99 30.40 21.14
C TRP A 423 -30.87 31.74 21.87
N ASP A 424 -31.98 32.45 22.11
CA ASP A 424 -31.95 33.74 22.79
C ASP A 424 -31.49 33.60 24.25
N LYS A 425 -31.86 32.49 24.91
CA LYS A 425 -31.33 32.15 26.22
C LYS A 425 -29.81 31.97 26.20
N LYS A 426 -29.27 31.17 25.27
CA LYS A 426 -27.82 30.98 25.12
C LYS A 426 -27.10 32.29 24.83
N ARG A 427 -27.66 33.11 23.93
CA ARG A 427 -27.15 34.47 23.63
C ARG A 427 -27.09 35.33 24.89
N ALA A 428 -28.19 35.38 25.65
CA ALA A 428 -28.27 36.18 26.87
C ALA A 428 -27.26 35.73 27.93
N GLU A 429 -27.08 34.41 28.09
CA GLU A 429 -26.07 33.80 28.96
C GLU A 429 -24.63 34.16 28.55
N GLN A 430 -24.37 34.29 27.23
CA GLN A 430 -23.09 34.78 26.69
C GLN A 430 -22.90 36.30 26.83
N GLY A 431 -23.94 37.03 27.24
CA GLY A 431 -23.89 38.49 27.43
C GLY A 431 -23.96 39.30 26.13
N ILE A 432 -24.22 38.65 24.99
CA ILE A 432 -24.35 39.32 23.69
C ILE A 432 -25.56 40.25 23.72
N ARG A 433 -25.39 41.57 23.59
CA ARG A 433 -26.52 42.52 23.60
C ARG A 433 -27.18 42.62 22.22
N ARG A 434 -28.47 42.92 22.21
CA ARG A 434 -29.21 43.20 20.97
C ARG A 434 -29.58 44.68 20.91
N HIS A 435 -29.31 45.33 19.80
CA HIS A 435 -29.71 46.71 19.52
C HIS A 435 -30.70 46.70 18.36
N HIS A 436 -31.95 47.01 18.63
CA HIS A 436 -33.04 46.91 17.66
C HIS A 436 -33.44 48.31 17.16
N LEU A 437 -33.48 48.45 15.85
CA LEU A 437 -34.34 49.40 15.16
C LEU A 437 -35.51 48.61 14.61
N SER A 438 -36.54 48.46 15.44
CA SER A 438 -37.72 47.64 15.17
C SER A 438 -38.74 48.40 14.34
N THR A 439 -39.53 47.68 13.54
CA THR A 439 -40.68 48.26 12.84
C THR A 439 -41.82 48.52 13.82
N GLU A 440 -42.60 49.59 13.61
CA GLU A 440 -43.67 50.01 14.53
C GLU A 440 -44.71 48.92 14.83
N ASP A 441 -44.99 48.03 13.88
CA ASP A 441 -45.96 46.93 14.03
C ASP A 441 -45.52 45.87 15.05
N THR A 442 -44.26 45.90 15.49
CA THR A 442 -43.75 45.01 16.55
C THR A 442 -43.82 45.63 17.96
N LYS A 443 -44.36 46.83 18.10
CA LYS A 443 -44.45 47.52 19.40
C LYS A 443 -45.28 46.71 20.40
N GLY A 444 -44.73 46.51 21.60
CA GLY A 444 -45.34 45.70 22.66
C GLY A 444 -45.23 44.19 22.48
N SER A 445 -44.51 43.70 21.46
CA SER A 445 -44.27 42.26 21.29
C SER A 445 -43.24 41.73 22.29
N ASP A 446 -43.40 40.45 22.70
CA ASP A 446 -42.44 39.75 23.56
C ASP A 446 -41.01 39.80 23.01
N PHE A 447 -40.86 39.81 21.68
CA PHE A 447 -39.57 39.90 20.99
C PHE A 447 -38.75 41.14 21.40
N ASN A 448 -39.43 42.27 21.63
CA ASN A 448 -38.82 43.54 22.03
C ASN A 448 -38.62 43.66 23.55
N SER A 449 -39.16 42.72 24.33
CA SER A 449 -39.07 42.70 25.81
C SER A 449 -38.03 41.71 26.34
N LEU A 450 -37.32 41.00 25.46
CA LEU A 450 -36.33 39.99 25.85
C LEU A 450 -35.08 40.61 26.51
N PRO A 451 -34.42 39.89 27.44
CA PRO A 451 -33.27 40.40 28.19
C PRO A 451 -32.11 40.90 27.32
N ASN A 452 -31.32 41.84 27.84
CA ASN A 452 -30.14 42.40 27.18
C ASN A 452 -30.46 42.98 25.78
N SER A 453 -31.61 43.64 25.65
CA SER A 453 -32.06 44.27 24.40
C SER A 453 -32.29 45.77 24.61
N GLU A 454 -31.81 46.57 23.67
CA GLU A 454 -32.12 47.99 23.53
C GLU A 454 -33.00 48.15 22.28
N VAL A 455 -34.18 48.78 22.41
CA VAL A 455 -35.16 48.87 21.31
C VAL A 455 -35.53 50.31 21.01
N HIS A 456 -35.48 50.68 19.74
CA HIS A 456 -36.08 51.90 19.20
C HIS A 456 -36.97 51.55 18.00
N TYR A 457 -37.93 52.42 17.67
CA TYR A 457 -38.91 52.19 16.60
C TYR A 457 -38.66 53.10 15.40
N LEU A 458 -38.52 52.50 14.23
CA LEU A 458 -38.40 53.19 12.95
C LEU A 458 -39.77 53.73 12.48
N PRO A 459 -39.81 54.84 11.72
CA PRO A 459 -41.05 55.39 11.17
C PRO A 459 -41.83 54.37 10.32
N LYS A 460 -43.16 54.50 10.25
CA LYS A 460 -44.04 53.58 9.48
C LYS A 460 -43.67 53.46 8.00
N GLU A 461 -43.07 54.50 7.43
CA GLU A 461 -42.59 54.55 6.05
C GLU A 461 -41.44 53.57 5.82
N PHE A 462 -40.70 53.19 6.88
CA PHE A 462 -39.66 52.17 6.85
C PHE A 462 -40.30 50.77 6.92
N LYS A 463 -40.98 50.37 5.84
CA LYS A 463 -41.52 49.01 5.69
C LYS A 463 -40.61 48.21 4.76
N SER A 464 -39.93 47.20 5.32
CA SER A 464 -39.02 46.32 4.58
C SER A 464 -39.33 44.85 4.89
N PRO A 465 -39.42 43.97 3.88
CA PRO A 465 -39.47 42.51 4.10
C PRO A 465 -38.11 41.94 4.55
N MET A 466 -37.06 42.76 4.47
CA MET A 466 -35.68 42.40 4.78
C MET A 466 -35.24 43.01 6.12
N VAL A 467 -34.61 42.18 6.94
CA VAL A 467 -33.99 42.59 8.21
C VAL A 467 -32.47 42.51 8.06
N ILE A 468 -31.76 43.57 8.44
CA ILE A 468 -30.30 43.61 8.36
C ILE A 468 -29.72 43.35 9.74
N TRP A 469 -28.86 42.35 9.82
CA TRP A 469 -28.17 41.92 11.04
C TRP A 469 -26.71 42.33 10.91
N VAL A 470 -26.16 43.00 11.92
CA VAL A 470 -24.74 43.41 11.94
C VAL A 470 -24.12 42.94 13.23
N PHE A 471 -23.01 42.21 13.14
CA PHE A 471 -22.29 41.65 14.28
C PHE A 471 -20.83 41.40 13.88
N ALA A 472 -19.87 41.56 14.79
CA ALA A 472 -18.43 41.39 14.49
C ALA A 472 -17.97 42.11 13.19
N ASN A 473 -17.48 41.39 12.20
CA ASN A 473 -17.13 41.93 10.87
C ASN A 473 -18.18 41.57 9.81
N LYS A 474 -19.37 41.12 10.21
CA LYS A 474 -20.39 40.52 9.35
C LYS A 474 -21.65 41.38 9.23
N VAL A 475 -22.25 41.33 8.05
CA VAL A 475 -23.58 41.88 7.75
C VAL A 475 -24.42 40.81 7.07
N ALA A 476 -25.61 40.55 7.60
CA ALA A 476 -26.53 39.59 7.01
C ALA A 476 -27.84 40.28 6.62
N HIS A 477 -28.21 40.19 5.35
CA HIS A 477 -29.50 40.64 4.84
C HIS A 477 -30.46 39.45 4.81
N VAL A 478 -31.44 39.46 5.69
CA VAL A 478 -32.39 38.35 5.88
C VAL A 478 -33.71 38.70 5.22
N LEU A 479 -34.01 38.06 4.09
CA LEU A 479 -35.31 38.09 3.43
C LEU A 479 -36.18 36.96 4.00
N TRP A 480 -37.15 37.30 4.83
CA TRP A 480 -37.89 36.32 5.63
C TRP A 480 -38.88 35.48 4.82
N ASP A 481 -39.52 36.07 3.81
CA ASP A 481 -40.55 35.39 3.01
C ASP A 481 -39.97 34.16 2.28
N ASP A 482 -38.77 34.31 1.72
CA ASP A 482 -38.06 33.24 1.02
C ASP A 482 -37.03 32.50 1.92
N MET A 483 -36.83 32.98 3.16
CA MET A 483 -35.79 32.53 4.09
C MET A 483 -34.39 32.53 3.43
N ILE A 484 -34.03 33.63 2.79
CA ILE A 484 -32.73 33.82 2.16
C ILE A 484 -31.90 34.78 3.02
N VAL A 485 -30.67 34.38 3.33
CA VAL A 485 -29.68 35.20 4.02
C VAL A 485 -28.53 35.50 3.08
N PHE A 486 -28.29 36.78 2.79
CA PHE A 486 -27.05 37.22 2.17
C PHE A 486 -26.08 37.63 3.27
N LEU A 487 -25.13 36.76 3.60
CA LEU A 487 -24.12 37.00 4.63
C LEU A 487 -22.84 37.53 3.98
N VAL A 488 -22.38 38.68 4.44
CA VAL A 488 -21.16 39.35 3.99
C VAL A 488 -20.19 39.43 5.17
N ASP A 489 -18.99 38.87 5.01
CA ASP A 489 -17.90 38.91 5.98
C ASP A 489 -16.89 39.99 5.54
N ASN A 490 -17.13 41.24 5.96
CA ASN A 490 -16.29 42.37 5.61
C ASN A 490 -16.37 43.49 6.65
N GLN A 491 -15.24 43.77 7.31
CA GLN A 491 -15.15 44.76 8.37
C GLN A 491 -15.64 46.15 7.95
N LYS A 492 -15.24 46.62 6.76
CA LYS A 492 -15.60 47.98 6.29
C LYS A 492 -17.10 48.11 6.07
N ILE A 493 -17.72 47.08 5.50
CA ILE A 493 -19.17 47.03 5.28
C ILE A 493 -19.89 47.00 6.64
N ALA A 494 -19.46 46.17 7.58
CA ALA A 494 -20.05 46.10 8.92
C ALA A 494 -19.96 47.45 9.66
N ASP A 495 -18.83 48.15 9.55
CA ASP A 495 -18.65 49.46 10.17
C ASP A 495 -19.54 50.53 9.55
N ASP A 496 -19.74 50.52 8.24
CA ASP A 496 -20.68 51.44 7.59
C ASP A 496 -22.13 51.16 7.99
N TYR A 497 -22.54 49.88 8.09
CA TYR A 497 -23.86 49.54 8.59
C TYR A 497 -24.08 49.93 10.07
N ARG A 498 -23.05 49.88 10.91
CA ARG A 498 -23.11 50.44 12.28
C ARG A 498 -23.31 51.95 12.28
N LYS A 499 -22.67 52.68 11.36
CA LYS A 499 -22.90 54.13 11.20
C LYS A 499 -24.34 54.40 10.76
N TYR A 500 -24.86 53.64 9.79
CA TYR A 500 -26.26 53.75 9.36
C TYR A 500 -27.22 53.45 10.51
N PHE A 501 -26.96 52.41 11.31
CA PHE A 501 -27.71 52.12 12.52
C PHE A 501 -27.73 53.34 13.46
N GLY A 502 -26.58 53.95 13.75
CA GLY A 502 -26.49 55.14 14.60
C GLY A 502 -27.29 56.34 14.07
N LEU A 503 -27.22 56.60 12.76
CA LEU A 503 -27.98 57.68 12.12
C LEU A 503 -29.50 57.44 12.18
N LEU A 504 -29.94 56.23 11.87
CA LEU A 504 -31.36 55.84 11.94
C LEU A 504 -31.87 55.85 13.38
N LYS A 505 -31.04 55.46 14.34
CA LYS A 505 -31.38 55.53 15.77
C LYS A 505 -31.68 56.97 16.21
N ASN A 506 -30.92 57.95 15.75
CA ASN A 506 -31.16 59.36 16.07
C ASN A 506 -32.48 59.91 15.48
N GLN A 507 -33.02 59.27 14.45
CA GLN A 507 -34.30 59.61 13.82
C GLN A 507 -35.47 58.75 14.32
N SER A 508 -35.18 57.80 15.21
CA SER A 508 -36.16 56.85 15.75
C SER A 508 -36.67 57.28 17.13
N HIS A 509 -37.77 56.70 17.57
CA HIS A 509 -38.31 56.96 18.90
C HIS A 509 -37.93 55.83 19.87
N PRO A 510 -37.46 56.13 21.10
CA PRO A 510 -37.19 55.11 22.11
C PRO A 510 -38.50 54.40 22.52
N ALA A 511 -38.35 53.15 22.97
CA ALA A 511 -39.47 52.28 23.32
C ALA A 511 -40.31 52.75 24.51
#